data_AF-A0A8H4ISU0-F1
#
_entry.id   AF-A0A8H4ISU0-F1
#
_cell.length_a   1.000
_cell.length_b   1.000
_cell.length_c   1.000
_cell.angle_alpha   90.00
_cell.angle_beta   90.00
_cell.angle_gamma   90.00
#
_symmetry.space_group_name_H-M   'P 1'
#
loop_
_entity.id
_entity.type
_entity.pdbx_description
1 polymer ?
#
loop_
_entity_poly.entity_id
_entity_poly.type
_entity_poly.pdbx_seq_one_letter_code
_entity_poly.pdbx_strand_id
1 'polypeptide(L)'
;MIEDMRHRIVPKLRGIIVVPTRELVSQVREASELCAVGSGLKIGTATGNHAFSVEQEILVKKGQRYDPEEWSRLNAQAGDRLLNGWSVDDDHSEDVLDLLPGHVPQYESRVDILICTPGRLVEHVQHTKGFRLDDVEWLVIDEADRLLDQSFQGWAETVMKALDKEKPFEQMSAREKILARMWYAPPKRQVRKVILSATMTRDLSKLSALKLQRPTLVVAEGTEGSAGQVGQGEVYDLPSTLDECTIPVGDGSQKPLFLLHLLQTQILWDFQAPESANGGFVGIGGISNALSSDTDSSSEASDDSSSVSSDSSGSESSDSDSGEPQVDSSDSESSASSDSSDTSDSESSTSETAKESAVATTKEAVNGTSEPLSSVLIFTHNNENANRLSRLLSLLNPSYAGIIGTLTKSSTTAASRRILRAFRANKLRILIASDRASRGLDVPNLAHIVNYDIPTSVTSYVHRVGRTARAGAYGVAWTLLTKSEAGWFWNVVARGDGIRRGGRKVQRMKLEDAVTPEKTEEYEDALERLKEEVRGGEER
;
A
#
# COMPACT_ATOMS: atom_id res chain seq x y z
N MET A 1 -18.58 3.07 -0.67
CA MET A 1 -18.26 2.82 0.75
C MET A 1 -18.15 4.12 1.54
N ILE A 2 -17.17 4.99 1.27
CA ILE A 2 -16.97 6.23 2.06
C ILE A 2 -18.20 7.16 2.00
N GLU A 3 -18.75 7.42 0.81
CA GLU A 3 -19.93 8.28 0.67
C GLU A 3 -21.14 7.79 1.48
N ASP A 4 -21.34 6.47 1.53
CA ASP A 4 -22.42 5.82 2.28
C ASP A 4 -22.30 6.02 3.81
N MET A 5 -21.10 6.34 4.30
CA MET A 5 -20.81 6.59 5.72
C MET A 5 -20.65 8.07 6.07
N ARG A 6 -20.65 8.98 5.08
CA ARG A 6 -20.28 10.39 5.25
C ARG A 6 -21.09 11.18 6.29
N HIS A 7 -22.35 10.82 6.52
CA HIS A 7 -23.23 11.54 7.45
C HIS A 7 -23.20 11.02 8.90
N ARG A 8 -22.27 10.11 9.23
CA ARG A 8 -22.23 9.47 10.56
C ARG A 8 -21.32 10.25 11.51
N ILE A 9 -21.85 10.58 12.69
CA ILE A 9 -21.17 11.44 13.68
C ILE A 9 -20.40 10.61 14.72
N VAL A 10 -20.92 9.44 15.09
CA VAL A 10 -20.32 8.57 16.12
C VAL A 10 -19.43 7.52 15.44
N PRO A 11 -18.14 7.41 15.83
CA PRO A 11 -17.23 6.43 15.26
C PRO A 11 -17.66 5.02 15.65
N LYS A 12 -17.87 4.17 14.64
CA LYS A 12 -18.17 2.74 14.80
C LYS A 12 -17.53 2.01 13.64
N LEU A 13 -16.93 0.86 13.89
CA LEU A 13 -16.32 0.05 12.85
C LEU A 13 -17.40 -0.44 11.86
N ARG A 14 -17.46 0.21 10.70
CA ARG A 14 -18.47 -0.01 9.64
C ARG A 14 -17.86 -0.56 8.35
N GLY A 15 -16.59 -0.24 8.09
CA GLY A 15 -15.85 -0.71 6.92
C GLY A 15 -14.60 -1.48 7.30
N ILE A 16 -14.37 -2.62 6.64
CA ILE A 16 -13.11 -3.36 6.74
C ILE A 16 -12.56 -3.55 5.34
N ILE A 17 -11.30 -3.18 5.13
CA ILE A 17 -10.54 -3.47 3.91
C ILE A 17 -9.40 -4.42 4.27
N VAL A 18 -9.43 -5.62 3.69
CA VAL A 18 -8.40 -6.65 3.88
C VAL A 18 -7.50 -6.69 2.66
N VAL A 19 -6.20 -6.60 2.87
CA VAL A 19 -5.16 -6.58 1.83
C VAL A 19 -4.03 -7.57 2.18
N PRO A 20 -3.35 -8.19 1.20
CA PRO A 20 -2.32 -9.20 1.47
C PRO A 20 -1.01 -8.67 2.05
N THR A 21 -0.66 -7.41 1.80
CA THR A 21 0.65 -6.86 2.16
C THR A 21 0.54 -5.55 2.94
N ARG A 22 1.58 -5.25 3.73
CA ARG A 22 1.65 -4.04 4.54
C ARG A 22 1.79 -2.79 3.68
N GLU A 23 2.49 -2.92 2.57
CA GLU A 23 2.70 -1.85 1.59
C GLU A 23 1.37 -1.44 0.97
N LEU A 24 0.49 -2.40 0.67
CA LEU A 24 -0.84 -2.13 0.14
C LEU A 24 -1.76 -1.48 1.20
N VAL A 25 -1.61 -1.82 2.49
CA VAL A 25 -2.33 -1.08 3.56
C VAL A 25 -2.00 0.40 3.51
N SER A 26 -0.72 0.77 3.36
CA SER A 26 -0.32 2.18 3.31
C SER A 26 -0.92 2.89 2.10
N GLN A 27 -0.99 2.24 0.94
CA GLN A 27 -1.55 2.82 -0.29
C GLN A 27 -3.07 2.99 -0.20
N VAL A 28 -3.76 1.95 0.27
CA VAL A 28 -5.22 2.01 0.46
C VAL A 28 -5.58 3.03 1.54
N ARG A 29 -4.75 3.21 2.57
CA ARG A 29 -4.93 4.26 3.59
C ARG A 29 -4.87 5.65 2.97
N GLU A 30 -3.83 5.94 2.18
CA GLU A 30 -3.66 7.22 1.50
C GLU A 30 -4.84 7.51 0.56
N ALA A 31 -5.25 6.54 -0.26
CA ALA A 31 -6.41 6.68 -1.13
C ALA A 31 -7.72 6.88 -0.36
N SER A 32 -7.91 6.17 0.76
CA SER A 32 -9.10 6.29 1.60
C SER A 32 -9.16 7.65 2.31
N GLU A 33 -8.02 8.18 2.78
CA GLU A 33 -7.94 9.51 3.39
C GLU A 33 -8.29 10.61 2.39
N LEU A 34 -7.77 10.52 1.16
CA LEU A 34 -8.12 11.45 0.07
C LEU A 34 -9.62 11.43 -0.24
N CYS A 35 -10.25 10.25 -0.21
CA CYS A 35 -11.69 10.12 -0.42
C CYS A 35 -12.52 10.58 0.79
N ALA A 36 -11.96 10.53 2.00
CA ALA A 36 -12.65 10.87 3.25
C ALA A 36 -12.50 12.35 3.65
N VAL A 37 -11.80 13.18 2.85
CA VAL A 37 -11.66 14.62 3.10
C VAL A 37 -13.04 15.26 3.26
N GLY A 38 -13.25 15.93 4.39
CA GLY A 38 -14.54 16.59 4.72
C GLY A 38 -15.66 15.67 5.20
N SER A 39 -15.41 14.37 5.41
CA SER A 39 -16.41 13.41 5.94
C SER A 39 -16.37 13.21 7.46
N GLY A 40 -15.26 13.59 8.12
CA GLY A 40 -15.06 13.33 9.56
C GLY A 40 -14.83 11.86 9.93
N LEU A 41 -14.77 10.96 8.95
CA LEU A 41 -14.57 9.53 9.16
C LEU A 41 -13.15 9.24 9.66
N LYS A 42 -13.05 8.32 10.62
CA LYS A 42 -11.77 7.90 11.20
C LYS A 42 -11.27 6.63 10.53
N ILE A 43 -10.11 6.69 9.89
CA ILE A 43 -9.50 5.54 9.20
C ILE A 43 -8.35 5.00 10.05
N GLY A 44 -8.47 3.74 10.47
CA GLY A 44 -7.44 2.99 11.21
C GLY A 44 -6.70 2.00 10.32
N THR A 45 -5.50 1.60 10.77
CA THR A 45 -4.71 0.56 10.12
C THR A 45 -4.20 -0.47 11.12
N ALA A 46 -4.15 -1.74 10.72
CA ALA A 46 -3.57 -2.81 11.53
C ALA A 46 -2.70 -3.75 10.67
N THR A 47 -1.38 -3.63 10.83
CA THR A 47 -0.37 -4.37 10.02
C THR A 47 0.66 -5.12 10.86
N GLY A 48 0.71 -4.90 12.18
CA GLY A 48 1.74 -5.44 13.07
C GLY A 48 3.07 -4.70 12.94
N ASN A 49 3.02 -3.37 12.76
CA ASN A 49 4.22 -2.51 12.81
C ASN A 49 4.46 -2.00 14.24
N HIS A 50 3.39 -1.87 15.03
CA HIS A 50 3.46 -1.48 16.42
C HIS A 50 3.21 -2.69 17.32
N ALA A 51 3.59 -2.58 18.59
CA ALA A 51 3.20 -3.54 19.60
C ALA A 51 1.67 -3.69 19.61
N PHE A 52 1.19 -4.91 19.86
CA PHE A 52 -0.25 -5.20 19.81
C PHE A 52 -1.06 -4.31 20.75
N SER A 53 -0.59 -4.08 21.97
CA SER A 53 -1.20 -3.17 22.94
C SER A 53 -1.45 -1.76 22.38
N VAL A 54 -0.46 -1.21 21.66
CA VAL A 54 -0.60 0.12 21.04
C VAL A 54 -1.68 0.12 19.97
N GLU A 55 -1.75 -0.91 19.13
CA GLU A 55 -2.80 -1.02 18.12
C GLU A 55 -4.18 -1.23 18.78
N GLN A 56 -4.26 -1.99 19.88
CA GLN A 56 -5.51 -2.14 20.65
C GLN A 56 -6.04 -0.80 21.15
N GLU A 57 -5.16 0.04 21.72
CA GLU A 57 -5.52 1.38 22.17
C GLU A 57 -5.92 2.29 21.01
N ILE A 58 -5.25 2.21 19.86
CA ILE A 58 -5.60 3.02 18.69
C ILE A 58 -7.00 2.64 18.15
N LEU A 59 -7.35 1.36 18.15
CA LEU A 59 -8.60 0.87 17.56
C LEU A 59 -9.80 0.92 18.50
N VAL A 60 -9.58 0.74 19.81
CA VAL A 60 -10.65 0.64 20.81
C VAL A 60 -10.41 1.61 21.96
N LYS A 61 -11.43 2.39 22.30
CA LYS A 61 -11.46 3.24 23.50
C LYS A 61 -12.08 2.43 24.65
N LYS A 62 -11.34 2.25 25.74
CA LYS A 62 -11.88 1.82 27.04
C LYS A 62 -12.46 3.04 27.75
N GLY A 63 -13.72 2.97 28.10
CA GLY A 63 -14.47 3.94 28.90
C GLY A 63 -15.22 3.22 30.02
N GLN A 64 -16.08 3.96 30.71
CA GLN A 64 -16.90 3.43 31.80
C GLN A 64 -18.32 3.96 31.70
N ARG A 65 -19.28 3.12 32.05
CA ARG A 65 -20.72 3.44 32.09
C ARG A 65 -21.24 3.14 33.49
N TYR A 66 -22.05 4.03 34.05
CA TYR A 66 -22.74 3.75 35.30
C TYR A 66 -23.86 2.73 35.05
N ASP A 67 -23.73 1.54 35.62
CA ASP A 67 -24.72 0.47 35.60
C ASP A 67 -24.56 -0.39 36.88
N PRO A 68 -25.25 -0.03 37.97
CA PRO A 68 -25.08 -0.68 39.27
C PRO A 68 -25.49 -2.16 39.29
N GLU A 69 -26.49 -2.52 38.49
CA GLU A 69 -26.99 -3.90 38.41
C GLU A 69 -25.97 -4.80 37.70
N GLU A 70 -25.49 -4.36 36.55
CA GLU A 70 -24.47 -5.08 35.77
C GLU A 70 -23.13 -5.13 36.54
N TRP A 71 -22.74 -4.04 37.20
CA TRP A 71 -21.56 -3.99 38.06
C TRP A 71 -21.64 -5.00 39.20
N SER A 72 -22.77 -5.10 39.89
CA SER A 72 -22.95 -6.07 40.99
C SER A 72 -22.78 -7.51 40.49
N ARG A 73 -23.34 -7.83 39.30
CA ARG A 73 -23.19 -9.14 38.67
C ARG A 73 -21.73 -9.45 38.32
N LEU A 74 -21.06 -8.52 37.63
CA LEU A 74 -19.67 -8.71 37.19
C LEU A 74 -18.69 -8.74 38.37
N ASN A 75 -18.91 -7.91 39.38
CA ASN A 75 -18.07 -7.88 40.59
C ASN A 75 -18.22 -9.18 41.41
N ALA A 76 -19.43 -9.72 41.51
CA ALA A 76 -19.65 -11.03 42.13
C ALA A 76 -18.95 -12.16 41.35
N GLN A 77 -19.00 -12.14 40.02
CA GLN A 77 -18.29 -13.09 39.16
C GLN A 77 -16.75 -12.93 39.27
N ALA A 78 -16.24 -11.71 39.35
CA ALA A 78 -14.81 -11.43 39.52
C ALA A 78 -14.29 -11.95 40.87
N GLY A 79 -15.06 -11.74 41.94
CA GLY A 79 -14.74 -12.26 43.28
C GLY A 79 -14.70 -13.80 43.33
N ASP A 80 -15.67 -14.48 42.71
CA ASP A 80 -15.70 -15.95 42.64
C ASP A 80 -14.53 -16.53 41.83
N ARG A 81 -14.06 -15.83 40.79
CA ARG A 81 -12.90 -16.23 39.99
C ARG A 81 -11.57 -16.12 40.75
N LEU A 82 -11.39 -15.06 41.53
CA LEU A 82 -10.20 -14.88 42.38
C LEU A 82 -10.09 -15.99 43.43
N LEU A 83 -11.22 -16.54 43.88
CA LEU A 83 -11.29 -17.63 44.85
C LEU A 83 -11.09 -19.02 44.23
N ASN A 84 -11.64 -19.27 43.03
CA ASN A 84 -11.71 -20.63 42.44
C ASN A 84 -10.64 -20.92 41.36
N GLY A 85 -9.86 -19.92 40.94
CA GLY A 85 -8.60 -20.10 40.22
C GLY A 85 -8.65 -20.70 38.80
N TRP A 86 -9.81 -20.86 38.16
CA TRP A 86 -9.91 -21.45 36.80
C TRP A 86 -10.76 -20.59 35.85
N SER A 87 -10.24 -20.46 34.63
CA SER A 87 -10.63 -19.55 33.55
C SER A 87 -11.71 -20.11 32.64
N VAL A 88 -12.76 -19.31 32.42
CA VAL A 88 -13.65 -19.42 31.26
C VAL A 88 -13.75 -18.03 30.65
N ASP A 89 -13.58 -17.96 29.34
CA ASP A 89 -13.46 -16.79 28.45
C ASP A 89 -14.55 -15.71 28.60
N ASP A 90 -14.60 -15.01 29.74
CA ASP A 90 -15.42 -13.81 29.90
C ASP A 90 -14.51 -12.64 30.30
N ASP A 91 -14.13 -11.88 29.29
CA ASP A 91 -12.96 -10.98 29.27
C ASP A 91 -13.19 -9.65 30.04
N HIS A 92 -14.42 -9.45 30.55
CA HIS A 92 -14.87 -8.20 31.16
C HIS A 92 -14.74 -8.16 32.69
N SER A 93 -14.58 -9.30 33.37
CA SER A 93 -14.62 -9.34 34.84
C SER A 93 -13.40 -8.72 35.51
N GLU A 94 -12.21 -8.84 34.90
CA GLU A 94 -10.98 -8.25 35.45
C GLU A 94 -11.00 -6.72 35.35
N ASP A 95 -11.51 -6.19 34.24
CA ASP A 95 -11.56 -4.76 34.00
C ASP A 95 -12.53 -4.01 34.93
N VAL A 96 -13.45 -4.71 35.59
CA VAL A 96 -14.40 -4.15 36.57
C VAL A 96 -13.73 -3.84 37.90
N LEU A 97 -12.66 -4.56 38.26
CA LEU A 97 -11.93 -4.36 39.50
C LEU A 97 -11.20 -3.00 39.54
N ASP A 98 -10.86 -2.47 38.36
CA ASP A 98 -10.16 -1.19 38.21
C ASP A 98 -11.12 0.02 38.09
N LEU A 99 -12.44 -0.19 38.19
CA LEU A 99 -13.46 0.84 37.98
C LEU A 99 -14.10 1.30 39.28
N LEU A 100 -14.69 2.50 39.23
CA LEU A 100 -15.47 3.05 40.34
C LEU A 100 -16.68 2.13 40.66
N PRO A 101 -17.10 2.04 41.94
CA PRO A 101 -18.29 1.28 42.31
C PRO A 101 -19.51 1.68 41.48
N GLY A 102 -20.26 0.69 41.00
CA GLY A 102 -21.43 0.88 40.13
C GLY A 102 -21.10 1.19 38.66
N HIS A 103 -19.84 1.16 38.24
CA HIS A 103 -19.45 1.39 36.85
C HIS A 103 -18.94 0.13 36.15
N VAL A 104 -19.36 -0.09 34.92
CA VAL A 104 -18.95 -1.22 34.07
C VAL A 104 -18.07 -0.74 32.90
N PRO A 105 -17.12 -1.57 32.43
CA PRO A 105 -16.26 -1.20 31.31
C PRO A 105 -17.09 -1.06 30.04
N GLN A 106 -16.91 0.05 29.33
CA GLN A 106 -17.54 0.29 28.04
C GLN A 106 -16.45 0.39 26.97
N TYR A 107 -16.55 -0.40 25.92
CA TYR A 107 -15.62 -0.35 24.80
C TYR A 107 -16.29 0.25 23.59
N GLU A 108 -15.64 1.24 23.00
CA GLU A 108 -16.12 1.94 21.80
C GLU A 108 -15.05 1.89 20.71
N SER A 109 -15.47 1.75 19.46
CA SER A 109 -14.53 1.81 18.35
C SER A 109 -14.03 3.24 18.15
N ARG A 110 -12.72 3.40 17.98
CA ARG A 110 -12.11 4.70 17.63
C ARG A 110 -12.09 4.96 16.12
N VAL A 111 -12.47 3.97 15.31
CA VAL A 111 -12.32 4.00 13.85
C VAL A 111 -13.62 3.62 13.16
N ASP A 112 -13.88 4.21 12.00
CA ASP A 112 -15.00 3.88 11.12
C ASP A 112 -14.62 2.84 10.08
N ILE A 113 -13.39 2.95 9.57
CA ILE A 113 -12.83 2.09 8.53
C ILE A 113 -11.52 1.50 9.04
N LEU A 114 -11.37 0.18 8.99
CA LEU A 114 -10.12 -0.51 9.29
C LEU A 114 -9.50 -1.08 8.02
N ILE A 115 -8.24 -0.75 7.76
CA ILE A 115 -7.44 -1.31 6.67
C ILE A 115 -6.36 -2.21 7.26
N CYS A 116 -6.34 -3.49 6.93
CA CYS A 116 -5.55 -4.47 7.68
C CYS A 116 -5.08 -5.66 6.85
N THR A 117 -4.07 -6.36 7.38
CA THR A 117 -3.68 -7.68 6.89
C THR A 117 -4.52 -8.78 7.56
N PRO A 118 -4.76 -9.93 6.91
CA PRO A 118 -5.66 -10.97 7.43
C PRO A 118 -5.29 -11.49 8.81
N GLY A 119 -4.00 -11.81 9.04
CA GLY A 119 -3.55 -12.34 10.32
C GLY A 119 -3.78 -11.34 11.45
N ARG A 120 -3.52 -10.05 11.20
CA ARG A 120 -3.70 -9.01 12.21
C ARG A 120 -5.17 -8.73 12.51
N LEU A 121 -6.03 -8.82 11.51
CA LEU A 121 -7.48 -8.74 11.71
C LEU A 121 -7.97 -9.87 12.62
N VAL A 122 -7.52 -11.11 12.39
CA VAL A 122 -7.87 -12.26 13.23
C VAL A 122 -7.40 -12.06 14.67
N GLU A 123 -6.16 -11.61 14.87
CA GLU A 123 -5.64 -11.30 16.20
C GLU A 123 -6.50 -10.27 16.94
N HIS A 124 -6.93 -9.20 16.26
CA HIS A 124 -7.83 -8.20 16.87
C HIS A 124 -9.21 -8.76 17.18
N VAL A 125 -9.79 -9.56 16.28
CA VAL A 125 -11.08 -10.23 16.51
C VAL A 125 -11.05 -11.19 17.70
N GLN A 126 -9.91 -11.82 17.97
CA GLN A 126 -9.77 -12.83 19.03
C GLN A 126 -9.29 -12.25 20.36
N HIS A 127 -8.37 -11.30 20.34
CA HIS A 127 -7.62 -10.88 21.53
C HIS A 127 -7.73 -9.40 21.86
N THR A 128 -8.52 -8.61 21.12
CA THR A 128 -8.76 -7.20 21.47
C THR A 128 -10.11 -7.04 22.14
N LYS A 129 -10.08 -6.72 23.44
CA LYS A 129 -11.28 -6.43 24.21
C LYS A 129 -12.10 -5.31 23.55
N GLY A 130 -13.38 -5.58 23.32
CA GLY A 130 -14.27 -4.61 22.70
C GLY A 130 -14.12 -4.40 21.19
N PHE A 131 -13.18 -5.10 20.53
CA PHE A 131 -13.08 -5.07 19.07
C PHE A 131 -14.17 -5.95 18.44
N ARG A 132 -15.15 -5.31 17.80
CA ARG A 132 -16.38 -5.95 17.37
C ARG A 132 -16.75 -5.60 15.96
N LEU A 133 -17.33 -6.58 15.27
CA LEU A 133 -17.73 -6.42 13.87
C LEU A 133 -19.24 -6.15 13.73
N ASP A 134 -19.91 -5.86 14.83
CA ASP A 134 -21.37 -5.73 14.96
C ASP A 134 -21.99 -4.65 14.08
N ASP A 135 -21.27 -3.55 13.88
CA ASP A 135 -21.73 -2.41 13.08
C ASP A 135 -21.11 -2.44 11.66
N VAL A 136 -20.40 -3.51 11.27
CA VAL A 136 -19.77 -3.64 9.94
C VAL A 136 -20.82 -3.82 8.86
N GLU A 137 -20.79 -2.93 7.87
CA GLU A 137 -21.66 -2.90 6.70
C GLU A 137 -20.90 -3.21 5.40
N TRP A 138 -19.59 -2.98 5.38
CA TRP A 138 -18.74 -3.16 4.21
C TRP A 138 -17.53 -4.04 4.53
N LEU A 139 -17.32 -5.09 3.72
CA LEU A 139 -16.11 -5.90 3.71
C LEU A 139 -15.51 -5.87 2.30
N VAL A 140 -14.35 -5.25 2.17
CA VAL A 140 -13.59 -5.19 0.92
C VAL A 140 -12.39 -6.11 1.04
N ILE A 141 -12.20 -6.98 0.04
CA ILE A 141 -11.08 -7.91 -0.03
C ILE A 141 -10.34 -7.59 -1.32
N ASP A 142 -9.13 -7.07 -1.19
CA ASP A 142 -8.30 -6.68 -2.34
C ASP A 142 -7.16 -7.67 -2.55
N GLU A 143 -6.75 -7.85 -3.81
CA GLU A 143 -5.87 -8.93 -4.26
C GLU A 143 -6.33 -10.32 -3.71
N ALA A 144 -7.62 -10.62 -3.87
CA ALA A 144 -8.28 -11.76 -3.22
C ALA A 144 -7.69 -13.13 -3.60
N ASP A 145 -7.21 -13.27 -4.82
CA ASP A 145 -6.46 -14.45 -5.29
C ASP A 145 -5.27 -14.75 -4.37
N ARG A 146 -4.52 -13.74 -3.98
CA ARG A 146 -3.38 -13.92 -3.05
C ARG A 146 -3.84 -14.21 -1.63
N LEU A 147 -4.90 -13.54 -1.19
CA LEU A 147 -5.47 -13.69 0.15
C LEU A 147 -6.11 -15.07 0.39
N LEU A 148 -6.56 -15.71 -0.68
CA LEU A 148 -7.20 -17.02 -0.64
C LEU A 148 -6.22 -18.16 -0.96
N ASP A 149 -5.16 -17.91 -1.73
CA ASP A 149 -4.12 -18.90 -2.03
C ASP A 149 -3.09 -19.05 -0.91
N GLN A 150 -2.73 -17.94 -0.26
CA GLN A 150 -1.94 -18.01 0.96
C GLN A 150 -2.89 -18.48 2.06
N SER A 151 -2.69 -19.70 2.56
CA SER A 151 -3.44 -20.29 3.67
C SER A 151 -3.21 -19.51 4.97
N PHE A 152 -3.72 -18.28 5.04
CA PHE A 152 -3.71 -17.44 6.23
C PHE A 152 -4.68 -18.02 7.26
N GLN A 153 -4.29 -19.09 7.94
CA GLN A 153 -4.92 -19.66 9.16
C GLN A 153 -6.46 -19.64 9.21
N GLY A 154 -7.18 -19.88 8.10
CA GLY A 154 -8.65 -19.83 8.09
C GLY A 154 -9.23 -18.46 8.47
N TRP A 155 -8.54 -17.36 8.16
CA TRP A 155 -8.94 -16.00 8.54
C TRP A 155 -10.36 -15.66 8.09
N ALA A 156 -10.74 -16.07 6.87
CA ALA A 156 -12.05 -15.83 6.30
C ALA A 156 -13.15 -16.45 7.16
N GLU A 157 -12.97 -17.68 7.64
CA GLU A 157 -13.95 -18.36 8.49
C GLU A 157 -14.09 -17.65 9.84
N THR A 158 -12.96 -17.26 10.46
CA THR A 158 -12.96 -16.53 11.74
C THR A 158 -13.68 -15.19 11.61
N VAL A 159 -13.37 -14.41 10.57
CA VAL A 159 -14.00 -13.12 10.31
C VAL A 159 -15.48 -13.30 9.98
N MET A 160 -15.84 -14.28 9.14
CA MET A 160 -17.23 -14.55 8.81
C MET A 160 -18.04 -14.98 10.04
N LYS A 161 -17.47 -15.80 10.93
CA LYS A 161 -18.11 -16.18 12.20
C LYS A 161 -18.32 -14.96 13.10
N ALA A 162 -17.34 -14.05 13.16
CA ALA A 162 -17.47 -12.81 13.93
C ALA A 162 -18.51 -11.85 13.31
N LEU A 163 -18.64 -11.81 11.98
CA LEU A 163 -19.67 -11.03 11.29
C LEU A 163 -21.08 -11.59 11.54
N ASP A 164 -21.23 -12.92 11.58
CA ASP A 164 -22.51 -13.60 11.78
C ASP A 164 -23.02 -13.55 13.24
N LYS A 165 -22.21 -13.10 14.21
CA LYS A 165 -22.63 -12.97 15.61
C LYS A 165 -23.78 -11.96 15.75
N GLU A 166 -24.84 -12.36 16.46
CA GLU A 166 -25.94 -11.47 16.80
C GLU A 166 -25.50 -10.42 17.82
N LYS A 167 -26.06 -9.22 17.68
CA LYS A 167 -25.80 -8.10 18.57
C LYS A 167 -26.51 -8.35 19.91
N PRO A 168 -25.79 -8.41 21.05
CA PRO A 168 -26.39 -8.50 22.38
C PRO A 168 -27.36 -7.34 22.63
N PHE A 169 -28.45 -7.62 23.35
CA PHE A 169 -29.53 -6.66 23.59
C PHE A 169 -29.05 -5.33 24.19
N GLU A 170 -28.06 -5.37 25.08
CA GLU A 170 -27.51 -4.18 25.75
C GLU A 170 -26.87 -3.20 24.77
N GLN A 171 -26.27 -3.69 23.69
CA GLN A 171 -25.58 -2.85 22.69
C GLN A 171 -26.43 -2.55 21.46
N MET A 172 -27.65 -3.09 21.38
CA MET A 172 -28.62 -2.72 20.36
C MET A 172 -28.93 -1.21 20.38
N SER A 173 -29.09 -0.64 19.20
CA SER A 173 -29.58 0.73 19.03
C SER A 173 -30.98 0.88 19.64
N ALA A 174 -31.39 2.11 19.96
CA ALA A 174 -32.72 2.38 20.50
C ALA A 174 -33.84 1.77 19.62
N ARG A 175 -33.69 1.87 18.30
CA ARG A 175 -34.62 1.28 17.33
C ARG A 175 -34.67 -0.25 17.42
N GLU A 176 -33.50 -0.90 17.48
CA GLU A 176 -33.41 -2.37 17.61
C GLU A 176 -34.00 -2.84 18.94
N LYS A 177 -33.73 -2.13 20.04
CA LYS A 177 -34.32 -2.42 21.36
C LYS A 177 -35.84 -2.33 21.34
N ILE A 178 -36.40 -1.30 20.69
CA ILE A 178 -37.84 -1.14 20.53
C ILE A 178 -38.43 -2.31 19.73
N LEU A 179 -37.81 -2.67 18.59
CA LEU A 179 -38.27 -3.79 17.76
C LEU A 179 -38.22 -5.13 18.51
N ALA A 180 -37.11 -5.41 19.19
CA ALA A 180 -36.93 -6.62 19.98
C ALA A 180 -37.97 -6.70 21.12
N ARG A 181 -38.25 -5.58 21.79
CA ARG A 181 -39.26 -5.48 22.86
C ARG A 181 -40.70 -5.61 22.34
N MET A 182 -40.90 -5.42 21.05
CA MET A 182 -42.17 -5.64 20.34
C MET A 182 -42.25 -7.05 19.72
N TRP A 183 -41.39 -8.00 20.12
CA TRP A 183 -41.30 -9.36 19.57
C TRP A 183 -40.99 -9.42 18.07
N TYR A 184 -40.49 -8.34 17.47
CA TYR A 184 -39.98 -8.36 16.10
C TYR A 184 -38.50 -8.73 16.12
N ALA A 185 -38.14 -9.74 15.32
CA ALA A 185 -36.73 -10.04 15.08
C ALA A 185 -36.07 -8.81 14.43
N PRO A 186 -34.97 -8.28 15.00
CA PRO A 186 -34.25 -7.19 14.38
C PRO A 186 -33.79 -7.64 12.97
N PRO A 187 -33.78 -6.73 11.98
CA PRO A 187 -33.37 -7.08 10.62
C PRO A 187 -31.95 -7.66 10.66
N LYS A 188 -31.76 -8.83 10.02
CA LYS A 188 -30.43 -9.45 9.92
C LYS A 188 -29.47 -8.48 9.23
N ARG A 189 -28.29 -8.27 9.83
CA ARG A 189 -27.25 -7.42 9.26
C ARG A 189 -26.81 -7.99 7.90
N GLN A 190 -26.83 -7.15 6.87
CA GLN A 190 -26.34 -7.52 5.54
C GLN A 190 -25.04 -6.79 5.28
N VAL A 191 -23.93 -7.54 5.30
CA VAL A 191 -22.60 -7.03 4.96
C VAL A 191 -22.45 -7.05 3.45
N ARG A 192 -22.23 -5.89 2.84
CA ARG A 192 -21.86 -5.75 1.42
C ARG A 192 -20.41 -6.18 1.26
N LYS A 193 -20.19 -7.25 0.51
CA LYS A 193 -18.86 -7.83 0.26
C LYS A 193 -18.40 -7.46 -1.14
N VAL A 194 -17.24 -6.82 -1.24
CA VAL A 194 -16.60 -6.47 -2.52
C VAL A 194 -15.29 -7.24 -2.59
N ILE A 195 -15.13 -8.02 -3.66
CA ILE A 195 -13.91 -8.79 -3.91
C ILE A 195 -13.25 -8.18 -5.15
N LEU A 196 -12.01 -7.72 -4.98
CA LEU A 196 -11.16 -7.24 -6.04
C LEU A 196 -10.05 -8.26 -6.26
N SER A 197 -9.89 -8.69 -7.51
CA SER A 197 -8.76 -9.53 -7.88
C SER A 197 -8.41 -9.29 -9.35
N ALA A 198 -7.12 -9.32 -9.64
CA ALA A 198 -6.61 -9.30 -11.00
C ALA A 198 -6.84 -10.64 -11.71
N THR A 199 -7.10 -11.71 -10.97
CA THR A 199 -7.19 -13.07 -11.51
C THR A 199 -8.40 -13.80 -10.93
N MET A 200 -9.21 -14.44 -11.79
CA MET A 200 -10.33 -15.22 -11.27
C MET A 200 -9.80 -16.51 -10.63
N THR A 201 -9.94 -16.63 -9.31
CA THR A 201 -9.57 -17.86 -8.60
C THR A 201 -10.45 -19.03 -9.08
N ARG A 202 -9.84 -20.13 -9.53
CA ARG A 202 -10.56 -21.33 -10.02
C ARG A 202 -11.25 -22.11 -8.90
N ASP A 203 -10.79 -21.94 -7.67
CA ASP A 203 -11.28 -22.68 -6.53
C ASP A 203 -12.49 -21.98 -5.90
N LEU A 204 -13.67 -22.34 -6.38
CA LEU A 204 -14.96 -21.91 -5.82
C LEU A 204 -15.07 -22.23 -4.32
N SER A 205 -14.35 -23.25 -3.83
CA SER A 205 -14.31 -23.61 -2.41
C SER A 205 -13.68 -22.49 -1.59
N LYS A 206 -12.65 -21.81 -2.10
CA LYS A 206 -12.03 -20.66 -1.42
C LYS A 206 -12.96 -19.46 -1.32
N LEU A 207 -13.76 -19.22 -2.35
CA LEU A 207 -14.80 -18.18 -2.34
C LEU A 207 -16.00 -18.58 -1.46
N SER A 208 -16.26 -19.87 -1.28
CA SER A 208 -17.35 -20.37 -0.43
C SER A 208 -17.17 -19.95 1.04
N ALA A 209 -15.92 -19.88 1.52
CA ALA A 209 -15.59 -19.42 2.87
C ALA A 209 -16.08 -17.98 3.13
N LEU A 210 -16.15 -17.15 2.10
CA LEU A 210 -16.63 -15.77 2.19
C LEU A 210 -18.15 -15.65 2.24
N LYS A 211 -18.91 -16.76 2.12
CA LYS A 211 -20.39 -16.81 2.17
C LYS A 211 -21.06 -15.67 1.38
N LEU A 212 -20.72 -15.56 0.10
CA LEU A 212 -21.26 -14.51 -0.77
C LEU A 212 -22.74 -14.74 -1.05
N GLN A 213 -23.54 -13.68 -1.03
CA GLN A 213 -24.96 -13.74 -1.37
C GLN A 213 -25.18 -13.09 -2.75
N ARG A 214 -25.58 -13.90 -3.73
CA ARG A 214 -25.86 -13.47 -5.12
C ARG A 214 -24.79 -12.51 -5.70
N PRO A 215 -23.50 -12.89 -5.71
CA PRO A 215 -22.44 -12.02 -6.20
C PRO A 215 -22.63 -11.71 -7.69
N THR A 216 -22.38 -10.46 -8.08
CA THR A 216 -22.34 -10.03 -9.48
C THR A 216 -20.88 -9.90 -9.89
N LEU A 217 -20.46 -10.64 -10.92
CA LEU A 217 -19.11 -10.53 -11.48
C LEU A 217 -19.07 -9.35 -12.47
N VAL A 218 -18.14 -8.43 -12.24
CA VAL A 218 -17.84 -7.32 -13.15
C VAL A 218 -16.42 -7.52 -13.65
N VAL A 219 -16.27 -7.76 -14.95
CA VAL A 219 -14.95 -7.80 -15.60
C VAL A 219 -14.72 -6.44 -16.23
N ALA A 220 -13.67 -5.74 -15.77
CA ALA A 220 -13.26 -4.48 -16.34
C ALA A 220 -12.47 -4.75 -17.64
N GLU A 221 -13.17 -5.05 -18.73
CA GLU A 221 -12.56 -5.09 -20.06
C GLU A 221 -12.30 -3.66 -20.54
N GLY A 222 -11.06 -3.38 -20.95
CA GLY A 222 -10.73 -2.15 -21.67
C GLY A 222 -11.36 -2.18 -23.05
N THR A 223 -12.56 -1.60 -23.20
CA THR A 223 -13.29 -1.35 -24.45
C THR A 223 -13.54 -2.58 -25.35
N GLU A 224 -14.83 -2.97 -25.40
CA GLU A 224 -15.48 -3.90 -26.33
C GLU A 224 -15.06 -5.37 -26.25
N GLY A 225 -15.94 -6.26 -25.75
CA GLY A 225 -15.53 -7.66 -25.66
C GLY A 225 -16.48 -8.79 -25.28
N SER A 226 -17.79 -8.58 -25.10
CA SER A 226 -18.81 -9.65 -24.88
C SER A 226 -18.68 -10.47 -23.58
N ALA A 227 -19.79 -10.60 -22.85
CA ALA A 227 -19.92 -11.49 -21.70
C ALA A 227 -19.68 -12.95 -22.11
N GLY A 228 -18.42 -13.38 -22.07
CA GLY A 228 -17.97 -14.70 -22.46
C GLY A 228 -18.14 -15.71 -21.33
N GLN A 229 -18.76 -16.84 -21.66
CA GLN A 229 -18.93 -18.02 -20.83
C GLN A 229 -17.55 -18.52 -20.32
N VAL A 230 -17.46 -18.72 -19.00
CA VAL A 230 -16.23 -19.10 -18.29
C VAL A 230 -15.79 -20.51 -18.70
N GLY A 231 -14.71 -20.60 -19.48
CA GLY A 231 -14.03 -21.85 -19.79
C GLY A 231 -13.22 -22.38 -18.60
N GLN A 232 -13.02 -23.71 -18.54
CA GLN A 232 -12.27 -24.41 -17.50
C GLN A 232 -10.75 -24.15 -17.61
N GLY A 233 -10.29 -22.94 -17.27
CA GLY A 233 -8.88 -22.52 -17.19
C GLY A 233 -8.75 -21.08 -16.67
N GLU A 234 -7.63 -20.72 -16.01
CA GLU A 234 -7.30 -19.32 -15.69
C GLU A 234 -6.94 -18.70 -17.01
N VAL A 235 -7.92 -18.01 -17.59
CA VAL A 235 -7.66 -17.17 -18.73
C VAL A 235 -7.48 -15.76 -18.20
N TYR A 236 -6.30 -15.20 -18.42
CA TYR A 236 -5.94 -13.84 -18.05
C TYR A 236 -6.17 -12.91 -19.23
N ASP A 237 -6.86 -11.80 -18.99
CA ASP A 237 -7.02 -10.74 -20.00
C ASP A 237 -5.94 -9.67 -19.83
N LEU A 238 -5.16 -9.44 -20.89
CA LEU A 238 -4.23 -8.33 -20.96
C LEU A 238 -4.88 -7.13 -21.64
N PRO A 239 -4.61 -5.89 -21.19
CA PRO A 239 -5.18 -4.69 -21.80
C PRO A 239 -4.69 -4.54 -23.24
N SER A 240 -5.58 -4.07 -24.12
CA SER A 240 -5.29 -3.87 -25.56
C SER A 240 -4.23 -2.80 -25.84
N THR A 241 -3.90 -1.97 -24.86
CA THR A 241 -2.86 -0.93 -24.93
C THR A 241 -1.47 -1.44 -24.53
N LEU A 242 -1.33 -2.71 -24.12
CA LEU A 242 -0.05 -3.35 -23.79
C LEU A 242 0.58 -4.00 -25.03
N ASP A 243 1.82 -3.62 -25.33
CA ASP A 243 2.66 -4.32 -26.30
C ASP A 243 3.66 -5.25 -25.61
N GLU A 244 3.81 -6.46 -26.13
CA GLU A 244 4.73 -7.47 -25.61
C GLU A 244 5.84 -7.76 -26.62
N CYS A 245 7.09 -7.60 -26.20
CA CYS A 245 8.29 -7.81 -27.02
C CYS A 245 9.23 -8.82 -26.35
N THR A 246 9.78 -9.73 -27.15
CA THR A 246 10.75 -10.74 -26.71
C THR A 246 12.09 -10.55 -27.40
N ILE A 247 13.17 -10.68 -26.63
CA ILE A 247 14.55 -10.52 -27.11
C ILE A 247 15.32 -11.81 -26.80
N PRO A 248 15.73 -12.59 -27.82
CA PRO A 248 16.52 -13.79 -27.61
C PRO A 248 17.97 -13.43 -27.27
N VAL A 249 18.46 -13.89 -26.12
CA VAL A 249 19.77 -13.52 -25.54
C VAL A 249 20.76 -14.69 -25.47
N GLY A 250 20.59 -15.71 -26.32
CA GLY A 250 21.52 -16.84 -26.41
C GLY A 250 21.65 -17.60 -25.08
N ASP A 251 22.89 -17.72 -24.59
CA ASP A 251 23.23 -18.50 -23.38
C ASP A 251 23.06 -17.70 -22.08
N GLY A 252 22.63 -16.44 -22.17
CA GLY A 252 22.24 -15.62 -21.02
C GLY A 252 23.37 -14.84 -20.34
N SER A 253 24.64 -15.20 -20.56
CA SER A 253 25.81 -14.50 -20.01
C SER A 253 25.90 -13.03 -20.43
N GLN A 254 25.38 -12.72 -21.62
CA GLN A 254 25.39 -11.38 -22.22
C GLN A 254 24.08 -10.61 -21.96
N LYS A 255 23.16 -11.13 -21.14
CA LYS A 255 21.90 -10.44 -20.80
C LYS A 255 22.08 -8.96 -20.40
N PRO A 256 23.10 -8.59 -19.58
CA PRO A 256 23.31 -7.18 -19.23
C PRO A 256 23.62 -6.29 -20.43
N LEU A 257 24.35 -6.78 -21.43
CA LEU A 257 24.65 -6.02 -22.66
C LEU A 257 23.39 -5.78 -23.50
N PHE A 258 22.56 -6.81 -23.67
CA PHE A 258 21.27 -6.66 -24.34
C PHE A 258 20.35 -5.69 -23.60
N LEU A 259 20.33 -5.74 -22.27
CA LEU A 259 19.58 -4.79 -21.47
C LEU A 259 20.10 -3.36 -21.63
N LEU A 260 21.42 -3.17 -21.57
CA LEU A 260 22.03 -1.85 -21.74
C LEU A 260 21.69 -1.24 -23.10
N HIS A 261 21.81 -2.05 -24.15
CA HIS A 261 21.49 -1.61 -25.51
C HIS A 261 19.98 -1.33 -25.67
N LEU A 262 19.10 -2.15 -25.07
CA LEU A 262 17.66 -1.88 -25.04
C LEU A 262 17.35 -0.56 -24.33
N LEU A 263 18.00 -0.30 -23.19
CA LEU A 263 17.83 0.93 -22.43
C LEU A 263 18.25 2.14 -23.27
N GLN A 264 19.38 2.08 -23.97
CA GLN A 264 19.89 3.19 -24.78
C GLN A 264 19.05 3.45 -26.04
N THR A 265 18.52 2.41 -26.68
CA THR A 265 17.89 2.55 -28.00
C THR A 265 16.38 2.71 -27.96
N GLN A 266 15.69 1.99 -27.09
CA GLN A 266 14.23 1.89 -27.11
C GLN A 266 13.55 2.58 -25.93
N ILE A 267 14.25 2.71 -24.80
CA ILE A 267 13.64 3.15 -23.54
C ILE A 267 14.08 4.58 -23.19
N LEU A 268 15.39 4.83 -23.08
CA LEU A 268 15.99 6.10 -22.63
C LEU A 268 16.66 6.86 -23.77
N TRP A 269 16.11 6.77 -24.99
CA TRP A 269 16.68 7.42 -26.19
C TRP A 269 16.76 8.96 -26.07
N ASP A 270 15.93 9.54 -25.22
CA ASP A 270 15.81 10.97 -24.92
C ASP A 270 16.77 11.45 -23.81
N PHE A 271 17.50 10.55 -23.15
CA PHE A 271 18.35 10.90 -22.01
C PHE A 271 19.68 11.51 -22.45
N GLN A 272 19.83 12.82 -22.27
CA GLN A 272 21.13 13.50 -22.33
C GLN A 272 21.76 13.51 -20.93
N ALA A 273 22.95 12.92 -20.80
CA ALA A 273 23.71 12.96 -19.55
C ALA A 273 24.05 14.42 -19.19
N PRO A 274 23.90 14.84 -17.93
CA PRO A 274 24.39 16.15 -17.52
C PRO A 274 25.92 16.18 -17.74
N GLU A 275 26.41 17.16 -18.49
CA GLU A 275 27.84 17.28 -18.82
C GLU A 275 28.70 17.28 -17.56
N SER A 276 29.68 16.37 -17.53
CA SER A 276 30.61 16.19 -16.42
C SER A 276 31.36 17.48 -16.09
N ALA A 277 31.09 18.05 -14.91
CA ALA A 277 32.04 18.93 -14.26
C ALA A 277 33.32 18.12 -13.95
N ASN A 278 34.40 18.46 -14.62
CA ASN A 278 35.75 17.95 -14.40
C ASN A 278 36.12 18.00 -12.89
N GLY A 279 36.43 16.84 -12.30
CA GLY A 279 37.10 16.79 -11.00
C GLY A 279 36.85 15.52 -10.19
N GLY A 280 37.76 14.55 -10.29
CA GLY A 280 38.04 13.58 -9.22
C GLY A 280 37.05 12.43 -9.05
N PHE A 281 37.42 11.27 -9.58
CA PHE A 281 36.91 9.98 -9.13
C PHE A 281 37.22 9.80 -7.62
N VAL A 282 36.20 9.88 -6.77
CA VAL A 282 36.18 9.27 -5.43
C VAL A 282 35.08 8.23 -5.45
N GLY A 283 35.49 6.96 -5.34
CA GLY A 283 34.59 5.83 -5.36
C GLY A 283 33.55 5.92 -4.23
N ILE A 284 32.27 5.77 -4.58
CA ILE A 284 31.20 5.57 -3.60
C ILE A 284 31.04 4.07 -3.38
N GLY A 285 31.95 3.53 -2.59
CA GLY A 285 31.66 2.43 -1.68
C GLY A 285 31.30 3.04 -0.32
N GLY A 286 30.09 2.75 0.16
CA GLY A 286 29.67 3.08 1.53
C GLY A 286 29.20 4.53 1.73
N ILE A 287 27.89 4.70 1.87
CA ILE A 287 27.32 5.79 2.68
C ILE A 287 26.23 5.20 3.59
N SER A 288 26.71 4.45 4.57
CA SER A 288 26.32 4.69 5.96
C SER A 288 26.79 6.10 6.37
N ASN A 289 25.92 6.85 7.05
CA ASN A 289 26.20 8.02 7.88
C ASN A 289 27.27 9.03 7.40
N ALA A 290 26.81 10.17 6.87
CA ALA A 290 27.08 11.52 7.39
C ALA A 290 26.80 12.56 6.30
N LEU A 291 25.83 13.45 6.54
CA LEU A 291 25.91 14.90 6.24
C LEU A 291 24.59 15.55 6.69
N SER A 292 24.54 15.90 7.98
CA SER A 292 24.23 17.27 8.39
C SER A 292 25.21 18.22 7.68
N SER A 293 24.87 19.41 7.20
CA SER A 293 23.89 20.40 7.63
C SER A 293 23.47 21.21 6.41
N ASP A 294 22.23 21.63 6.34
CA ASP A 294 21.94 23.06 6.28
C ASP A 294 20.53 23.31 6.82
N THR A 295 20.47 24.39 7.56
CA THR A 295 19.41 24.91 8.39
C THR A 295 18.13 25.20 7.60
N ASP A 296 16.99 24.82 8.17
CA ASP A 296 15.86 25.75 8.24
C ASP A 296 15.08 25.50 9.52
N SER A 297 14.91 26.60 10.25
CA SER A 297 14.32 26.71 11.57
C SER A 297 12.80 26.64 11.52
N SER A 298 12.20 25.86 12.41
CA SER A 298 11.01 26.29 13.17
C SER A 298 10.76 25.34 14.33
N SER A 299 10.77 25.95 15.51
CA SER A 299 10.66 25.46 16.88
C SER A 299 9.31 24.84 17.24
N GLU A 300 9.33 23.74 18.00
CA GLU A 300 8.31 23.42 19.01
C GLU A 300 9.06 22.80 20.21
N ALA A 301 8.86 23.39 21.39
CA ALA A 301 9.63 23.16 22.61
C ALA A 301 9.27 21.84 23.31
N SER A 302 10.28 21.17 23.88
CA SER A 302 10.14 20.13 24.89
C SER A 302 10.76 20.65 26.20
N ASP A 303 9.99 20.63 27.28
CA ASP A 303 10.53 20.76 28.64
C ASP A 303 10.76 19.38 29.25
N ASP A 304 11.89 19.32 29.96
CA ASP A 304 12.63 18.17 30.44
C ASP A 304 11.96 17.36 31.55
N SER A 305 12.21 16.05 31.49
CA SER A 305 12.17 15.15 32.63
C SER A 305 13.60 14.92 33.15
N SER A 306 13.90 15.35 34.38
CA SER A 306 15.11 14.93 35.09
C SER A 306 14.80 13.78 36.05
N SER A 307 15.38 12.62 35.77
CA SER A 307 15.50 11.50 36.69
C SER A 307 16.64 11.72 37.67
N VAL A 308 16.38 11.56 38.97
CA VAL A 308 17.40 11.22 39.96
C VAL A 308 16.90 10.04 40.79
N SER A 309 17.78 9.05 40.96
CA SER A 309 17.56 7.87 41.80
C SER A 309 18.18 8.13 43.18
N SER A 310 17.47 7.76 44.25
CA SER A 310 17.88 6.69 45.20
C SER A 310 17.28 6.87 46.61
N ASP A 311 16.67 5.79 47.07
CA ASP A 311 16.71 5.20 48.40
C ASP A 311 15.79 5.65 49.55
N SER A 312 15.39 4.60 50.27
CA SER A 312 14.30 4.42 51.22
C SER A 312 14.59 4.92 52.64
N SER A 313 13.55 5.35 53.38
CA SER A 313 13.19 4.84 54.73
C SER A 313 12.09 5.67 55.42
N GLY A 314 11.19 4.98 56.13
CA GLY A 314 10.76 5.34 57.49
C GLY A 314 9.73 6.45 57.74
N SER A 315 8.44 6.07 57.72
CA SER A 315 7.45 6.19 58.81
C SER A 315 7.22 7.50 59.63
N GLU A 316 5.92 7.82 59.76
CA GLU A 316 5.16 8.38 60.93
C GLU A 316 4.67 9.85 60.93
N SER A 317 3.33 9.96 60.86
CA SER A 317 2.40 10.72 61.73
C SER A 317 2.08 12.21 61.54
N SER A 318 0.75 12.48 61.55
CA SER A 318 -0.01 13.66 62.05
C SER A 318 0.16 15.00 61.31
N ASP A 319 -0.81 15.91 61.17
CA ASP A 319 -2.26 16.00 61.43
C ASP A 319 -2.72 17.36 60.86
N SER A 320 -3.96 17.43 60.37
CA SER A 320 -4.87 18.63 60.35
C SER A 320 -4.46 19.87 59.53
N ASP A 321 -5.30 20.75 58.97
CA ASP A 321 -6.74 20.99 59.07
C ASP A 321 -7.23 21.90 57.91
N SER A 322 -8.53 21.78 57.62
CA SER A 322 -9.55 22.78 57.20
C SER A 322 -9.34 23.84 56.10
N GLY A 323 -10.34 23.94 55.20
CA GLY A 323 -10.86 25.22 54.70
C GLY A 323 -11.31 25.30 53.24
N GLU A 324 -12.58 24.98 52.95
CA GLU A 324 -13.40 25.61 51.88
C GLU A 324 -14.37 26.62 52.54
N PRO A 325 -15.20 27.44 51.83
CA PRO A 325 -15.18 27.95 50.44
C PRO A 325 -15.45 29.49 50.40
N GLN A 326 -15.65 30.11 49.21
CA GLN A 326 -16.58 31.24 48.87
C GLN A 326 -16.07 32.04 47.63
N VAL A 327 -16.78 31.99 46.49
CA VAL A 327 -17.73 32.96 45.86
C VAL A 327 -17.15 34.22 45.18
N ASP A 328 -17.75 34.52 44.01
CA ASP A 328 -17.77 35.76 43.21
C ASP A 328 -16.44 36.20 42.55
N SER A 329 -16.34 36.65 41.29
CA SER A 329 -17.20 37.56 40.53
C SER A 329 -16.73 37.64 39.06
N SER A 330 -17.57 38.27 38.26
CA SER A 330 -17.42 38.67 36.85
C SER A 330 -16.10 39.37 36.49
N ASP A 331 -15.70 39.29 35.21
CA ASP A 331 -15.75 40.45 34.32
C ASP A 331 -15.48 40.09 32.85
N SER A 332 -16.14 40.87 32.00
CA SER A 332 -16.12 40.85 30.54
C SER A 332 -15.01 41.77 30.04
N GLU A 333 -14.33 41.43 28.95
CA GLU A 333 -13.70 42.43 28.09
C GLU A 333 -13.81 41.98 26.63
N SER A 334 -14.43 42.85 25.84
CA SER A 334 -14.57 42.85 24.39
C SER A 334 -13.31 43.38 23.70
N SER A 335 -13.02 42.92 22.48
CA SER A 335 -12.42 43.80 21.48
C SER A 335 -12.85 43.40 20.07
N ALA A 336 -13.10 44.43 19.27
CA ALA A 336 -13.77 44.40 17.98
C ALA A 336 -12.81 44.70 16.82
N SER A 337 -13.21 44.21 15.65
CA SER A 337 -13.13 44.80 14.29
C SER A 337 -11.80 45.19 13.64
N SER A 338 -11.56 44.62 12.45
CA SER A 338 -11.38 45.27 11.12
C SER A 338 -10.74 44.21 10.19
N ASP A 339 -11.34 43.66 9.14
CA ASP A 339 -12.04 44.17 7.95
C ASP A 339 -11.09 44.74 6.87
N SER A 340 -10.95 43.99 5.77
CA SER A 340 -10.60 44.52 4.45
C SER A 340 -10.91 43.49 3.35
N SER A 341 -11.98 43.79 2.62
CA SER A 341 -12.32 43.26 1.30
C SER A 341 -11.62 44.06 0.20
N ASP A 342 -11.24 43.43 -0.90
CA ASP A 342 -11.16 44.12 -2.19
C ASP A 342 -11.53 43.18 -3.35
N THR A 343 -12.45 43.68 -4.17
CA THR A 343 -12.97 43.08 -5.41
C THR A 343 -13.11 44.20 -6.43
N SER A 344 -12.70 43.97 -7.68
CA SER A 344 -13.25 44.65 -8.87
C SER A 344 -12.76 43.98 -10.17
N ASP A 345 -13.69 43.30 -10.87
CA ASP A 345 -14.24 43.62 -12.22
C ASP A 345 -13.36 44.36 -13.25
N SER A 346 -13.49 44.22 -14.58
CA SER A 346 -14.31 43.44 -15.53
C SER A 346 -13.93 43.87 -16.98
N GLU A 347 -14.39 43.12 -18.00
CA GLU A 347 -14.67 43.53 -19.43
C GLU A 347 -13.47 43.62 -20.43
N SER A 348 -13.54 43.39 -21.75
CA SER A 348 -14.42 42.78 -22.79
C SER A 348 -14.11 43.49 -24.14
N SER A 349 -14.45 42.88 -25.30
CA SER A 349 -14.62 43.44 -26.68
C SER A 349 -13.40 43.45 -27.65
N THR A 350 -13.32 42.55 -28.65
CA THR A 350 -13.90 42.48 -30.04
C THR A 350 -13.23 43.34 -31.13
N SER A 351 -12.79 42.72 -32.24
CA SER A 351 -13.25 42.99 -33.63
C SER A 351 -12.31 42.44 -34.73
N GLU A 352 -12.90 42.18 -35.90
CA GLU A 352 -12.41 41.37 -37.04
C GLU A 352 -11.70 42.19 -38.15
N THR A 353 -11.05 41.46 -39.09
CA THR A 353 -11.12 41.52 -40.59
C THR A 353 -9.84 41.74 -41.45
N ALA A 354 -9.55 40.68 -42.24
CA ALA A 354 -9.28 40.57 -43.70
C ALA A 354 -7.90 40.85 -44.38
N LYS A 355 -7.36 39.76 -45.00
CA LYS A 355 -6.62 39.55 -46.29
C LYS A 355 -5.27 40.31 -46.50
N GLU A 356 -4.17 39.77 -47.06
CA GLU A 356 -3.98 38.90 -48.24
C GLU A 356 -2.51 38.38 -48.34
N SER A 357 -2.33 37.19 -48.96
CA SER A 357 -1.14 36.54 -49.57
C SER A 357 0.32 37.02 -49.36
N ALA A 358 1.19 36.10 -48.93
CA ALA A 358 2.46 35.78 -49.61
C ALA A 358 3.08 34.46 -49.10
N VAL A 359 3.50 33.60 -50.03
CA VAL A 359 4.23 32.35 -49.79
C VAL A 359 5.72 32.68 -49.56
N ALA A 360 6.27 32.30 -48.40
CA ALA A 360 7.72 32.14 -48.20
C ALA A 360 8.03 31.24 -46.99
N THR A 361 8.81 30.21 -47.27
CA THR A 361 9.37 29.18 -46.38
C THR A 361 10.25 29.76 -45.27
N THR A 362 9.97 29.49 -43.97
CA THR A 362 10.96 29.36 -42.88
C THR A 362 10.34 28.95 -41.54
N LYS A 363 10.91 27.89 -40.94
CA LYS A 363 11.09 27.52 -39.52
C LYS A 363 10.17 28.07 -38.40
N GLU A 364 9.79 27.11 -37.53
CA GLU A 364 9.50 27.20 -36.08
C GLU A 364 8.15 27.74 -35.59
N ALA A 365 7.35 26.84 -34.98
CA ALA A 365 6.87 26.94 -33.59
C ALA A 365 5.92 25.75 -33.31
N VAL A 366 6.47 24.59 -32.95
CA VAL A 366 5.65 23.49 -32.40
C VAL A 366 5.51 23.75 -30.91
N ASN A 367 4.29 24.11 -30.49
CA ASN A 367 3.87 24.21 -29.10
C ASN A 367 4.25 22.91 -28.36
N GLY A 368 5.09 23.05 -27.33
CA GLY A 368 5.55 21.95 -26.50
C GLY A 368 4.43 21.34 -25.65
N THR A 369 3.89 20.22 -26.12
CA THR A 369 3.38 19.17 -25.23
C THR A 369 4.60 18.37 -24.77
N SER A 370 5.08 18.61 -23.54
CA SER A 370 6.16 17.80 -22.97
C SER A 370 5.69 16.35 -22.86
N GLU A 371 6.20 15.45 -23.70
CA GLU A 371 5.95 14.02 -23.55
C GLU A 371 6.48 13.55 -22.18
N PRO A 372 5.73 12.70 -21.44
CA PRO A 372 6.18 12.22 -20.15
C PRO A 372 7.44 11.37 -20.34
N LEU A 373 8.55 11.80 -19.75
CA LEU A 373 9.84 11.09 -19.77
C LEU A 373 9.62 9.63 -19.37
N SER A 374 10.16 8.71 -20.17
CA SER A 374 9.95 7.27 -20.02
C SER A 374 10.60 6.73 -18.74
N SER A 375 9.84 5.94 -17.99
CA SER A 375 10.28 5.23 -16.79
C SER A 375 10.22 3.71 -17.02
N VAL A 376 11.16 2.99 -16.40
CA VAL A 376 11.33 1.54 -16.59
C VAL A 376 11.47 0.78 -15.28
N LEU A 377 10.77 -0.36 -15.19
CA LEU A 377 10.88 -1.31 -14.09
C LEU A 377 11.46 -2.62 -14.60
N ILE A 378 12.58 -3.04 -14.02
CA ILE A 378 13.34 -4.22 -14.39
C ILE A 378 13.16 -5.27 -13.30
N PHE A 379 12.63 -6.43 -13.67
CA PHE A 379 12.41 -7.56 -12.76
C PHE A 379 13.55 -8.56 -12.81
N THR A 380 14.11 -8.86 -11.65
CA THR A 380 15.08 -9.95 -11.45
C THR A 380 14.52 -11.01 -10.50
N HIS A 381 15.04 -12.22 -10.60
CA HIS A 381 14.57 -13.35 -9.80
C HIS A 381 14.93 -13.17 -8.30
N ASN A 382 16.17 -12.74 -8.01
CA ASN A 382 16.73 -12.66 -6.66
C ASN A 382 17.26 -11.27 -6.30
N ASN A 383 17.35 -11.00 -4.99
CA ASN A 383 17.88 -9.74 -4.45
C ASN A 383 19.35 -9.51 -4.86
N GLU A 384 20.16 -10.55 -4.83
CA GLU A 384 21.57 -10.47 -5.22
C GLU A 384 21.73 -10.10 -6.70
N ASN A 385 20.91 -10.69 -7.58
CA ASN A 385 20.88 -10.32 -9.00
C ASN A 385 20.44 -8.87 -9.20
N ALA A 386 19.46 -8.38 -8.44
CA ALA A 386 19.06 -6.97 -8.49
C ALA A 386 20.21 -6.02 -8.15
N ASN A 387 20.91 -6.29 -7.04
CA ASN A 387 22.04 -5.48 -6.59
C ASN A 387 23.22 -5.55 -7.56
N ARG A 388 23.59 -6.76 -8.01
CA ARG A 388 24.65 -6.99 -9.01
C ARG A 388 24.35 -6.26 -10.31
N LEU A 389 23.12 -6.36 -10.81
CA LEU A 389 22.70 -5.71 -12.05
C LEU A 389 22.74 -4.18 -11.93
N SER A 390 22.29 -3.63 -10.81
CA SER A 390 22.37 -2.20 -10.52
C SER A 390 23.81 -1.68 -10.55
N ARG A 391 24.73 -2.39 -9.88
CA ARG A 391 26.14 -2.04 -9.85
C ARG A 391 26.79 -2.16 -11.22
N LEU A 392 26.54 -3.28 -11.90
CA LEU A 392 27.06 -3.55 -13.24
C LEU A 392 26.61 -2.50 -14.26
N LEU A 393 25.34 -2.12 -14.28
CA LEU A 393 24.85 -1.06 -15.18
C LEU A 393 25.50 0.29 -14.88
N SER A 394 25.79 0.57 -13.61
CA SER A 394 26.49 1.79 -13.20
C SER A 394 27.97 1.80 -13.61
N LEU A 395 28.62 0.62 -13.63
CA LEU A 395 30.01 0.47 -14.10
C LEU A 395 30.10 0.58 -15.62
N LEU A 396 29.17 -0.04 -16.35
CA LEU A 396 29.10 0.01 -17.81
C LEU A 396 28.72 1.41 -18.32
N ASN A 397 27.87 2.12 -17.59
CA ASN A 397 27.50 3.49 -17.92
C ASN A 397 27.41 4.35 -16.65
N PRO A 398 28.45 5.15 -16.34
CA PRO A 398 28.49 6.00 -15.16
C PRO A 398 27.30 6.97 -15.06
N SER A 399 26.73 7.41 -16.19
CA SER A 399 25.58 8.32 -16.20
C SER A 399 24.31 7.69 -15.61
N TYR A 400 24.23 6.36 -15.53
CA TYR A 400 23.06 5.67 -14.97
C TYR A 400 23.09 5.57 -13.44
N ALA A 401 24.24 5.77 -12.80
CA ALA A 401 24.40 5.63 -11.35
C ALA A 401 23.45 6.54 -10.55
N GLY A 402 23.15 7.75 -11.07
CA GLY A 402 22.25 8.71 -10.42
C GLY A 402 20.75 8.47 -10.66
N ILE A 403 20.38 7.65 -11.65
CA ILE A 403 18.98 7.44 -12.07
C ILE A 403 18.47 6.02 -11.79
N ILE A 404 19.32 5.12 -11.30
CA ILE A 404 18.97 3.75 -10.91
C ILE A 404 18.55 3.71 -9.44
N GLY A 405 17.36 3.17 -9.19
CA GLY A 405 16.93 2.71 -7.87
C GLY A 405 16.90 1.19 -7.80
N THR A 406 17.24 0.62 -6.65
CA THR A 406 17.22 -0.84 -6.44
C THR A 406 16.32 -1.20 -5.26
N LEU A 407 15.32 -2.06 -5.52
CA LEU A 407 14.34 -2.49 -4.54
C LEU A 407 14.45 -3.99 -4.28
N THR A 408 14.92 -4.34 -3.09
CA THR A 408 15.11 -5.72 -2.64
C THR A 408 14.39 -5.95 -1.31
N LYS A 409 14.15 -7.22 -0.95
CA LYS A 409 13.50 -7.56 0.35
C LYS A 409 14.31 -7.07 1.56
N SER A 410 15.64 -6.99 1.44
CA SER A 410 16.53 -6.50 2.50
C SER A 410 16.53 -4.98 2.64
N SER A 411 15.92 -4.26 1.69
CA SER A 411 15.75 -2.81 1.80
C SER A 411 14.80 -2.47 2.94
N THR A 412 15.15 -1.48 3.75
CA THR A 412 14.26 -1.02 4.83
C THR A 412 13.02 -0.35 4.23
N THR A 413 11.91 -0.36 4.98
CA THR A 413 10.66 0.29 4.55
C THR A 413 10.85 1.79 4.31
N ALA A 414 11.78 2.44 5.02
CA ALA A 414 12.12 3.84 4.81
C ALA A 414 12.91 4.06 3.50
N ALA A 415 13.93 3.23 3.22
CA ALA A 415 14.70 3.29 1.98
C ALA A 415 13.82 3.01 0.75
N SER A 416 12.96 1.99 0.84
CA SER A 416 12.00 1.65 -0.20
C SER A 416 11.05 2.81 -0.51
N ARG A 417 10.48 3.46 0.51
CA ARG A 417 9.64 4.67 0.34
C ARG A 417 10.42 5.83 -0.28
N ARG A 418 11.67 6.04 0.11
CA ARG A 418 12.52 7.11 -0.46
C ARG A 418 12.78 6.87 -1.96
N ILE A 419 13.14 5.65 -2.34
CA ILE A 419 13.35 5.26 -3.74
C ILE A 419 12.08 5.45 -4.56
N LEU A 420 10.93 4.99 -4.04
CA LEU A 420 9.65 5.11 -4.74
C LEU A 420 9.21 6.57 -4.89
N ARG A 421 9.44 7.40 -3.87
CA ARG A 421 9.19 8.84 -3.98
C ARG A 421 10.09 9.50 -5.03
N ALA A 422 11.37 9.13 -5.06
CA ALA A 422 12.31 9.63 -6.06
C ALA A 422 11.93 9.17 -7.49
N PHE A 423 11.44 7.93 -7.64
CA PHE A 423 10.95 7.40 -8.91
C PHE A 423 9.66 8.11 -9.37
N ARG A 424 8.69 8.31 -8.46
CA ARG A 424 7.45 9.06 -8.76
C ARG A 424 7.73 10.53 -9.11
N ALA A 425 8.74 11.13 -8.48
CA ALA A 425 9.22 12.47 -8.82
C ALA A 425 10.12 12.50 -10.06
N ASN A 426 10.24 11.37 -10.79
CA ASN A 426 11.05 11.20 -11.99
C ASN A 426 12.55 11.52 -11.84
N LYS A 427 13.06 11.53 -10.60
CA LYS A 427 14.49 11.63 -10.30
C LYS A 427 15.22 10.34 -10.63
N LEU A 428 14.53 9.21 -10.44
CA LEU A 428 14.98 7.89 -10.86
C LEU A 428 14.14 7.46 -12.06
N ARG A 429 14.79 7.08 -13.16
CA ARG A 429 14.12 6.58 -14.38
C ARG A 429 14.15 5.06 -14.47
N ILE A 430 15.13 4.42 -13.84
CA ILE A 430 15.32 2.97 -13.85
C ILE A 430 15.09 2.44 -12.44
N LEU A 431 14.14 1.52 -12.28
CA LEU A 431 13.93 0.80 -11.03
C LEU A 431 14.21 -0.68 -11.25
N ILE A 432 15.16 -1.24 -10.50
CA ILE A 432 15.48 -2.67 -10.53
C ILE A 432 14.86 -3.30 -9.28
N ALA A 433 13.96 -4.26 -9.46
CA ALA A 433 13.25 -4.89 -8.36
C ALA A 433 13.34 -6.41 -8.41
N SER A 434 13.44 -7.05 -7.24
CA SER A 434 13.23 -8.50 -7.15
C SER A 434 11.74 -8.85 -7.17
N ASP A 435 11.43 -10.07 -7.60
CA ASP A 435 10.05 -10.57 -7.69
C ASP A 435 9.21 -10.47 -6.42
N ARG A 436 9.86 -10.55 -5.25
CA ARG A 436 9.16 -10.41 -3.97
C ARG A 436 8.98 -8.96 -3.56
N ALA A 437 9.96 -8.11 -3.85
CA ALA A 437 9.97 -6.70 -3.44
C ALA A 437 9.02 -5.83 -4.29
N SER A 438 8.68 -6.29 -5.50
CA SER A 438 7.77 -5.61 -6.43
C SER A 438 6.28 -5.92 -6.19
N ARG A 439 5.95 -6.82 -5.26
CA ARG A 439 4.55 -7.12 -4.91
C ARG A 439 3.95 -5.99 -4.09
N GLY A 440 2.73 -5.57 -4.43
CA GLY A 440 2.10 -4.43 -3.78
C GLY A 440 2.84 -3.11 -4.06
N LEU A 441 3.72 -3.08 -5.07
CA LEU A 441 4.37 -1.85 -5.50
C LEU A 441 3.39 -1.04 -6.34
N ASP A 442 3.04 0.14 -5.84
CA ASP A 442 2.26 1.10 -6.60
C ASP A 442 3.18 2.11 -7.28
N VAL A 443 3.43 1.88 -8.56
CA VAL A 443 4.22 2.75 -9.42
C VAL A 443 3.28 3.28 -10.50
N PRO A 444 2.76 4.51 -10.35
CA PRO A 444 1.92 5.12 -11.38
C PRO A 444 2.75 5.41 -12.63
N ASN A 445 2.10 5.33 -13.80
CA ASN A 445 2.66 5.78 -15.10
C ASN A 445 3.96 5.10 -15.53
N LEU A 446 4.05 3.78 -15.34
CA LEU A 446 5.17 3.01 -15.86
C LEU A 446 5.00 2.82 -17.38
N ALA A 447 5.93 3.32 -18.19
CA ALA A 447 5.90 3.16 -19.64
C ALA A 447 6.47 1.80 -20.09
N HIS A 448 7.55 1.35 -19.43
CA HIS A 448 8.25 0.13 -19.82
C HIS A 448 8.44 -0.84 -18.65
N ILE A 449 8.23 -2.11 -18.95
CA ILE A 449 8.59 -3.22 -18.07
C ILE A 449 9.64 -4.06 -18.76
N VAL A 450 10.66 -4.47 -18.02
CA VAL A 450 11.66 -5.42 -18.51
C VAL A 450 11.72 -6.63 -17.59
N ASN A 451 11.33 -7.79 -18.11
CA ASN A 451 11.60 -9.08 -17.50
C ASN A 451 13.03 -9.50 -17.86
N TYR A 452 13.99 -9.15 -16.99
CA TYR A 452 15.39 -9.56 -17.14
C TYR A 452 15.53 -11.07 -16.88
N ASP A 453 14.89 -11.53 -15.81
CA ASP A 453 14.68 -12.95 -15.54
C ASP A 453 13.22 -13.30 -15.78
N ILE A 454 12.95 -14.44 -16.42
CA ILE A 454 11.58 -14.85 -16.72
C ILE A 454 10.89 -15.32 -15.43
N PRO A 455 9.61 -14.94 -15.23
CA PRO A 455 8.84 -15.40 -14.08
C PRO A 455 8.59 -16.92 -14.15
N THR A 456 8.52 -17.55 -12.98
CA THR A 456 8.32 -19.01 -12.85
C THR A 456 6.91 -19.50 -13.17
N SER A 457 5.93 -18.58 -13.26
CA SER A 457 4.53 -18.89 -13.56
C SER A 457 3.88 -17.84 -14.45
N VAL A 458 2.82 -18.24 -15.16
CA VAL A 458 2.00 -17.37 -16.01
C VAL A 458 1.36 -16.25 -15.18
N THR A 459 0.84 -16.58 -14.00
CA THR A 459 0.26 -15.60 -13.07
C THR A 459 1.26 -14.51 -12.69
N SER A 460 2.51 -14.90 -12.39
CA SER A 460 3.56 -13.95 -12.07
C SER A 460 3.90 -13.08 -13.29
N TYR A 461 3.96 -13.66 -14.49
CA TYR A 461 4.11 -12.90 -15.74
C TYR A 461 3.03 -11.83 -15.91
N VAL A 462 1.75 -12.21 -15.81
CA VAL A 462 0.61 -11.31 -15.94
C VAL A 462 0.67 -10.22 -14.87
N HIS A 463 1.00 -10.55 -13.62
CA HIS A 463 1.17 -9.58 -12.54
C HIS A 463 2.32 -8.59 -12.74
N ARG A 464 3.40 -9.02 -13.40
CA ARG A 464 4.50 -8.13 -13.78
C ARG A 464 4.03 -7.19 -14.87
N VAL A 465 3.59 -7.71 -16.01
CA VAL A 465 3.20 -6.87 -17.16
C VAL A 465 1.98 -5.97 -16.85
N GLY A 466 1.09 -6.39 -15.95
CA GLY A 466 -0.01 -5.56 -15.43
C GLY A 466 0.42 -4.38 -14.53
N ARG A 467 1.74 -4.13 -14.37
CA ARG A 467 2.27 -2.90 -13.76
C ARG A 467 2.31 -1.73 -14.74
N THR A 468 2.25 -1.99 -16.04
CA THR A 468 2.13 -0.98 -17.12
C THR A 468 0.73 -1.04 -17.73
N ALA A 469 0.47 -0.19 -18.72
CA ALA A 469 -0.80 -0.12 -19.44
C ALA A 469 -2.03 0.01 -18.52
N ARG A 470 -1.86 0.72 -17.39
CA ARG A 470 -2.91 0.96 -16.40
C ARG A 470 -3.77 2.14 -16.81
N ALA A 471 -5.06 2.10 -16.46
CA ALA A 471 -6.01 3.19 -16.71
C ALA A 471 -6.06 3.68 -18.18
N GLY A 472 -5.87 2.76 -19.14
CA GLY A 472 -5.90 3.08 -20.58
C GLY A 472 -4.60 3.69 -21.13
N ALA A 473 -3.55 3.85 -20.32
CA ALA A 473 -2.25 4.26 -20.81
C ALA A 473 -1.62 3.18 -21.72
N TYR A 474 -0.71 3.61 -22.60
CA TYR A 474 0.13 2.70 -23.37
C TYR A 474 1.28 2.17 -22.53
N GLY A 475 1.69 0.94 -22.80
CA GLY A 475 2.78 0.29 -22.08
C GLY A 475 3.47 -0.77 -22.92
N VAL A 476 4.76 -0.98 -22.69
CA VAL A 476 5.53 -2.03 -23.38
C VAL A 476 6.22 -2.95 -22.37
N ALA A 477 6.00 -4.25 -22.52
CA ALA A 477 6.65 -5.29 -21.74
C ALA A 477 7.72 -6.01 -22.59
N TRP A 478 8.97 -5.83 -22.21
CA TRP A 478 10.14 -6.48 -22.78
C TRP A 478 10.50 -7.73 -21.99
N THR A 479 10.80 -8.84 -22.65
CA THR A 479 11.22 -10.09 -22.00
C THR A 479 12.49 -10.64 -22.64
N LEU A 480 13.56 -10.77 -21.85
CA LEU A 480 14.81 -11.38 -22.29
C LEU A 480 14.71 -12.90 -22.18
N LEU A 481 14.86 -13.61 -23.30
CA LEU A 481 14.71 -15.07 -23.40
C LEU A 481 16.05 -15.76 -23.64
N THR A 482 16.48 -16.61 -22.71
CA THR A 482 17.57 -17.57 -22.99
C THR A 482 17.07 -18.74 -23.84
N LYS A 483 18.00 -19.52 -24.41
CA LYS A 483 17.66 -20.73 -25.20
C LYS A 483 16.84 -21.75 -24.40
N SER A 484 17.15 -21.95 -23.11
CA SER A 484 16.46 -22.91 -22.25
C SER A 484 15.04 -22.45 -21.88
N GLU A 485 14.85 -21.14 -21.67
CA GLU A 485 13.56 -20.60 -21.23
C GLU A 485 12.59 -20.33 -22.39
N ALA A 486 13.10 -20.17 -23.61
CA ALA A 486 12.30 -19.83 -24.79
C ALA A 486 11.17 -20.85 -25.04
N GLY A 487 11.42 -22.14 -24.83
CA GLY A 487 10.42 -23.19 -25.04
C GLY A 487 9.20 -23.03 -24.12
N TRP A 488 9.45 -22.83 -22.83
CA TRP A 488 8.39 -22.59 -21.85
C TRP A 488 7.60 -21.32 -22.18
N PHE A 489 8.29 -20.21 -22.46
CA PHE A 489 7.64 -18.95 -22.76
C PHE A 489 6.71 -19.03 -23.98
N TRP A 490 7.20 -19.57 -25.10
CA TRP A 490 6.39 -19.62 -26.33
C TRP A 490 5.20 -20.58 -26.21
N ASN A 491 5.38 -21.72 -25.54
CA ASN A 491 4.33 -22.73 -25.43
C ASN A 491 3.29 -22.37 -24.37
N VAL A 492 3.72 -21.80 -23.24
CA VAL A 492 2.84 -21.58 -22.08
C VAL A 492 2.32 -20.15 -22.03
N VAL A 493 3.17 -19.14 -22.31
CA VAL A 493 2.80 -17.73 -22.18
C VAL A 493 2.29 -17.15 -23.50
N ALA A 494 3.03 -17.32 -24.59
CA ALA A 494 2.71 -16.65 -25.86
C ALA A 494 1.61 -17.37 -26.67
N ARG A 495 1.60 -18.71 -26.68
CA ARG A 495 0.63 -19.54 -27.43
C ARG A 495 -0.33 -20.32 -26.55
N GLY A 496 -0.16 -20.28 -25.23
CA GLY A 496 -1.05 -20.98 -24.31
C GLY A 496 -2.43 -20.32 -24.27
N ASP A 497 -3.46 -21.12 -24.03
CA ASP A 497 -4.85 -20.66 -23.88
C ASP A 497 -5.09 -19.84 -22.60
N GLY A 498 -4.06 -19.71 -21.75
CA GLY A 498 -4.14 -19.01 -20.48
C GLY A 498 -4.09 -17.49 -20.58
N ILE A 499 -3.77 -16.88 -21.73
CA ILE A 499 -3.71 -15.41 -21.86
C ILE A 499 -4.44 -14.93 -23.12
N ARG A 500 -5.43 -14.05 -22.95
CA ARG A 500 -6.14 -13.30 -23.99
C ARG A 500 -5.47 -11.94 -24.21
N ARG A 501 -5.17 -11.64 -25.48
CA ARG A 501 -4.38 -10.46 -25.90
C ARG A 501 -5.13 -9.46 -26.78
N GLY A 502 -6.46 -9.53 -26.84
CA GLY A 502 -7.26 -8.63 -27.68
C GLY A 502 -6.81 -8.55 -29.15
N GLY A 503 -6.26 -9.64 -29.71
CA GLY A 503 -5.78 -9.70 -31.10
C GLY A 503 -4.32 -9.30 -31.34
N ARG A 504 -3.58 -8.77 -30.35
CA ARG A 504 -2.15 -8.49 -30.46
C ARG A 504 -1.31 -9.77 -30.25
N LYS A 505 -0.21 -9.89 -31.00
CA LYS A 505 0.74 -10.99 -30.88
C LYS A 505 2.04 -10.51 -30.23
N VAL A 506 2.65 -11.39 -29.43
CA VAL A 506 3.98 -11.15 -28.86
C VAL A 506 4.99 -11.01 -30.00
N GLN A 507 5.67 -9.87 -30.06
CA GLN A 507 6.65 -9.57 -31.08
C GLN A 507 8.01 -10.15 -30.70
N ARG A 508 8.73 -10.68 -31.69
CA ARG A 508 10.11 -11.12 -31.50
C ARG A 508 11.05 -10.09 -32.12
N MET A 509 11.78 -9.37 -31.28
CA MET A 509 12.76 -8.39 -31.71
C MET A 509 14.16 -8.98 -31.55
N LYS A 510 14.96 -8.88 -32.61
CA LYS A 510 16.40 -9.12 -32.52
C LYS A 510 17.06 -7.76 -32.41
N LEU A 511 17.82 -7.53 -31.36
CA LEU A 511 18.70 -6.37 -31.31
C LEU A 511 20.03 -6.79 -31.94
N GLU A 512 20.17 -6.44 -33.21
CA GLU A 512 21.44 -6.48 -33.92
C GLU A 512 22.37 -5.43 -33.28
N ASP A 513 23.69 -5.68 -33.23
CA ASP A 513 24.69 -4.80 -32.59
C ASP A 513 24.62 -4.63 -31.06
N ALA A 514 23.77 -5.40 -30.36
CA ALA A 514 23.74 -5.42 -28.90
C ALA A 514 25.05 -5.96 -28.28
N VAL A 515 25.72 -6.87 -29.00
CA VAL A 515 26.97 -7.53 -28.59
C VAL A 515 28.04 -7.24 -29.62
N THR A 516 28.78 -6.16 -29.41
CA THR A 516 30.00 -5.87 -30.16
C THR A 516 31.22 -6.38 -29.38
N PRO A 517 32.32 -6.74 -30.04
CA PRO A 517 33.54 -7.20 -29.37
C PRO A 517 34.05 -6.17 -28.35
N GLU A 518 34.01 -4.88 -28.70
CA GLU A 518 34.39 -3.77 -27.82
C GLU A 518 33.55 -3.74 -26.52
N LYS A 519 32.22 -3.81 -26.63
CA LYS A 519 31.33 -3.85 -25.45
C LYS A 519 31.48 -5.13 -24.64
N THR A 520 31.90 -6.22 -25.28
CA THR A 520 32.14 -7.49 -24.59
C THR A 520 33.38 -7.39 -23.72
N GLU A 521 34.44 -6.73 -24.21
CA GLU A 521 35.65 -6.44 -23.45
C GLU A 521 35.35 -5.51 -22.26
N GLU A 522 34.66 -4.40 -22.48
CA GLU A 522 34.22 -3.50 -21.39
C GLU A 522 33.38 -4.22 -20.33
N TYR A 523 32.57 -5.20 -20.75
CA TYR A 523 31.75 -6.00 -19.86
C TYR A 523 32.56 -7.00 -19.04
N GLU A 524 33.54 -7.66 -19.65
CA GLU A 524 34.47 -8.55 -18.93
C GLU A 524 35.28 -7.76 -17.89
N ASP A 525 35.76 -6.58 -18.26
CA ASP A 525 36.42 -5.61 -17.38
C ASP A 525 35.52 -5.21 -16.19
N ALA A 526 34.26 -4.86 -16.47
CA ALA A 526 33.30 -4.48 -15.43
C ALA A 526 32.96 -5.65 -14.50
N LEU A 527 32.89 -6.88 -15.02
CA LEU A 527 32.69 -8.08 -14.22
C LEU A 527 33.88 -8.37 -13.30
N GLU A 528 35.10 -8.16 -13.77
CA GLU A 528 36.31 -8.33 -12.95
C GLU A 528 36.32 -7.34 -11.78
N ARG A 529 36.05 -6.04 -12.05
CA ARG A 529 35.91 -5.01 -11.01
C ARG A 529 34.81 -5.36 -10.00
N LEU A 530 33.66 -5.82 -10.48
CA LEU A 530 32.55 -6.23 -9.61
C LEU A 530 32.95 -7.41 -8.72
N LYS A 531 33.70 -8.38 -9.26
CA LYS A 531 34.18 -9.54 -8.50
C LYS A 531 35.17 -9.14 -7.42
N GLU A 532 36.07 -8.20 -7.71
CA GLU A 532 37.00 -7.63 -6.73
C GLU A 532 36.27 -6.90 -5.59
N GLU A 533 35.26 -6.08 -5.92
CA GLU A 533 34.44 -5.36 -4.92
C GLU A 533 33.70 -6.33 -3.98
N VAL A 534 33.14 -7.41 -4.52
CA VAL A 534 32.44 -8.43 -3.72
C VAL A 534 33.42 -9.18 -2.82
N ARG A 535 34.59 -9.58 -3.35
CA ARG A 535 35.61 -10.31 -2.56
C ARG A 535 36.22 -9.44 -1.45
N GLY A 536 36.50 -8.17 -1.73
CA GLY A 536 37.01 -7.23 -0.72
C GLY A 536 35.97 -6.84 0.34
N GLY A 537 34.68 -7.04 0.07
CA GLY A 537 33.59 -6.84 1.03
C GLY A 537 33.34 -8.03 1.96
N GLU A 538 33.80 -9.25 1.61
CA GLU A 538 33.71 -10.44 2.48
C GLU A 538 34.87 -10.53 3.50
N GLU A 539 35.98 -9.82 3.25
CA GLU A 539 37.14 -9.74 4.14
C GLU A 539 37.05 -8.59 5.18
N ARG A 540 36.02 -7.73 5.09
CA ARG A 540 35.70 -6.66 6.04
C ARG A 540 34.46 -7.01 6.86
#